data_AF-A0A7Y2FJU8-F1
#
_entry.id   AF-A0A7Y2FJU8-F1
#
_cell.length_a   1.000
_cell.length_b   1.000
_cell.length_c   1.000
_cell.angle_alpha   90.00
_cell.angle_beta   90.00
_cell.angle_gamma   90.00
#
_symmetry.space_group_name_H-M   'P 1'
#
loop_
_entity.id
_entity.type
_entity.pdbx_description
1 polymer ?
#
loop_
_entity_poly.entity_id
_entity_poly.type
_entity_poly.pdbx_seq_one_letter_code
_entity_poly.pdbx_strand_id
1 'polypeptide(L)'
;MRKLILSLIIISAMFASANAQIIPTKFGKGIQFLGKDSSYHIKAAFRFQSLYSGEWRLQDGSFNDYQGNIFTRRSRIKIDGWAVSPKLKYKFELALSNRDLNGGQGPEFRSTANMVLDAYVRYWFHKNFAIQFG
;
A
#
# COMPACT_ATOMS: atom_id res chain seq x y z
N MET A 1 -12.50 -32.45 45.16
CA MET A 1 -11.67 -32.73 43.96
C MET A 1 -12.49 -32.83 42.67
N ARG A 2 -13.51 -33.70 42.58
CA ARG A 2 -14.38 -33.81 41.38
C ARG A 2 -15.00 -32.47 40.90
N LYS A 3 -15.53 -31.65 41.80
CA LYS A 3 -16.13 -30.34 41.46
C LYS A 3 -15.14 -29.33 40.87
N LEU A 4 -13.88 -29.36 41.34
CA LEU A 4 -12.79 -28.51 40.83
C LEU A 4 -12.34 -28.92 39.42
N ILE A 5 -12.34 -30.23 39.15
CA ILE A 5 -12.03 -30.75 37.81
C ILE A 5 -13.13 -30.35 36.82
N LEU A 6 -14.40 -30.45 37.23
CA LEU A 6 -15.54 -30.01 36.43
C LEU A 6 -15.52 -28.50 36.13
N SER A 7 -15.18 -27.66 37.11
CA SER A 7 -15.07 -26.21 36.86
C SER A 7 -13.94 -25.87 35.88
N LEU A 8 -12.80 -26.58 35.97
CA LEU A 8 -11.66 -26.36 35.08
C LEU A 8 -11.98 -26.76 33.63
N ILE A 9 -12.73 -27.85 33.43
CA ILE A 9 -13.17 -28.31 32.11
C ILE A 9 -14.13 -27.29 31.47
N ILE A 10 -15.07 -26.75 32.25
CA ILE A 10 -16.01 -25.73 31.76
C ILE A 10 -15.27 -24.47 31.33
N ILE A 11 -14.31 -24.00 32.14
CA ILE A 11 -13.49 -22.83 31.81
C ILE A 11 -12.71 -23.07 30.52
N SER A 12 -12.06 -24.24 30.36
CA SER A 12 -11.32 -24.61 29.16
C SER A 12 -12.21 -24.64 27.90
N ALA A 13 -13.44 -25.17 28.02
CA ALA A 13 -14.39 -25.22 26.92
C ALA A 13 -14.84 -23.82 26.44
N MET A 14 -14.93 -22.83 27.33
CA MET A 14 -15.29 -21.46 26.95
C MET A 14 -14.19 -20.76 26.15
N PHE A 15 -12.91 -21.07 26.40
CA PHE A 15 -11.78 -20.49 25.66
C PHE A 15 -11.57 -21.13 24.27
N ALA A 16 -12.08 -22.35 24.03
CA ALA A 16 -11.90 -23.04 22.75
C ALA A 16 -12.64 -22.38 21.57
N SER A 17 -13.63 -21.52 21.84
CA SER A 17 -14.46 -20.86 20.82
C SER A 17 -13.91 -19.50 20.33
N ALA A 18 -12.74 -19.07 20.79
CA ALA A 18 -12.13 -17.81 20.35
C ALA A 18 -11.55 -17.95 18.93
N ASN A 19 -12.37 -17.65 17.92
CA ASN A 19 -11.90 -17.47 16.55
C ASN A 19 -11.42 -16.03 16.37
N ALA A 20 -10.19 -15.85 15.85
CA ALA A 20 -9.69 -14.53 15.51
C ALA A 20 -10.57 -13.90 14.42
N GLN A 21 -11.05 -12.67 14.65
CA GLN A 21 -11.86 -11.93 13.68
C GLN A 21 -11.02 -11.42 12.49
N ILE A 22 -9.69 -11.45 12.60
CA ILE A 22 -8.74 -10.95 11.60
C ILE A 22 -8.01 -12.12 10.97
N ILE A 23 -8.09 -12.22 9.64
CA ILE A 23 -7.31 -13.18 8.87
C ILE A 23 -5.89 -12.63 8.72
N PRO A 24 -4.85 -13.30 9.26
CA PRO A 24 -3.48 -12.79 9.19
C PRO A 24 -3.01 -12.72 7.75
N THR A 25 -2.50 -11.55 7.37
CA THR A 25 -1.99 -11.29 6.02
C THR A 25 -0.56 -11.80 5.87
N LYS A 26 -0.21 -12.29 4.68
CA LYS A 26 1.20 -12.61 4.37
C LYS A 26 2.07 -11.35 4.46
N PHE A 27 3.23 -11.49 5.09
CA PHE A 27 4.25 -10.45 5.15
C PHE A 27 4.59 -9.92 3.73
N GLY A 28 4.91 -8.63 3.63
CA GLY A 28 5.27 -7.97 2.37
C GLY A 28 4.10 -7.56 1.47
N LYS A 29 2.86 -7.97 1.76
CA LYS A 29 1.67 -7.55 0.99
C LYS A 29 0.94 -6.33 1.58
N GLY A 30 1.55 -5.63 2.55
CA GLY A 30 0.89 -4.56 3.30
C GLY A 30 -0.17 -5.10 4.26
N ILE A 31 -0.80 -4.18 4.99
CA ILE A 31 -1.86 -4.47 5.96
C ILE A 31 -3.16 -4.61 5.17
N GLN A 32 -3.88 -5.72 5.33
CA GLN A 32 -5.17 -5.95 4.67
C GLN A 32 -6.21 -6.35 5.71
N PHE A 33 -7.42 -5.83 5.50
CA PHE A 33 -8.61 -6.17 6.28
C PHE A 33 -9.71 -6.58 5.32
N LEU A 34 -10.28 -7.77 5.55
CA LEU A 34 -11.45 -8.26 4.84
C LEU A 34 -12.56 -8.43 5.87
N GLY A 35 -13.71 -7.78 5.64
CA GLY A 35 -14.90 -8.00 6.47
C GLY A 35 -15.31 -9.47 6.45
N LYS A 36 -15.75 -10.02 7.60
CA LYS A 36 -16.17 -11.42 7.71
C LYS A 36 -17.25 -11.80 6.69
N ASP A 37 -18.14 -10.87 6.39
CA ASP A 37 -19.24 -10.98 5.44
C ASP A 37 -18.83 -10.62 3.99
N SER A 38 -17.55 -10.30 3.76
CA SER A 38 -17.06 -9.76 2.49
C SER A 38 -17.85 -8.52 2.03
N SER A 39 -18.26 -7.66 2.97
CA SER A 39 -18.89 -6.36 2.65
C SER A 39 -17.87 -5.27 2.34
N TYR A 40 -16.62 -5.41 2.80
CA TYR A 40 -15.54 -4.50 2.46
C TYR A 40 -14.18 -5.19 2.47
N HIS A 41 -13.23 -4.58 1.76
CA HIS A 41 -11.82 -4.92 1.79
C HIS A 41 -10.99 -3.66 1.75
N ILE A 42 -10.01 -3.56 2.66
CA ILE A 42 -9.07 -2.45 2.73
C ILE A 42 -7.66 -3.02 2.67
N LYS A 43 -6.79 -2.41 1.85
CA LYS A 43 -5.37 -2.68 1.80
C LYS A 43 -4.59 -1.39 1.93
N ALA A 44 -3.77 -1.29 2.97
CA ALA A 44 -2.80 -0.22 3.16
C ALA A 44 -1.39 -0.77 2.94
N ALA A 45 -0.66 -0.18 1.99
CA ALA A 45 0.70 -0.56 1.66
C ALA A 45 1.60 0.66 1.59
N PHE A 46 2.81 0.52 2.13
CA PHE A 46 3.89 1.48 1.96
C PHE A 46 4.87 0.97 0.91
N ARG A 47 5.26 1.81 -0.05
CA ARG A 47 6.26 1.50 -1.07
C ARG A 47 7.47 2.40 -0.87
N PHE A 48 8.61 1.79 -0.61
CA PHE A 48 9.89 2.49 -0.50
C PHE A 48 10.88 1.95 -1.52
N GLN A 49 11.58 2.85 -2.22
CA GLN A 49 12.61 2.50 -3.19
C GLN A 49 13.71 3.56 -3.20
N SER A 50 14.93 3.12 -2.90
CA SER A 50 16.15 3.90 -3.13
C SER A 50 16.73 3.60 -4.51
N LEU A 51 17.42 4.58 -5.09
CA LEU A 51 18.21 4.41 -6.31
C LEU A 51 19.60 5.01 -6.08
N TYR A 52 20.60 4.23 -6.45
CA TYR A 52 21.96 4.69 -6.65
C TYR A 52 22.24 4.78 -8.15
N SER A 53 22.85 5.88 -8.58
CA SER A 53 23.30 6.09 -9.95
C SER A 53 24.75 6.54 -9.92
N GLY A 54 25.59 5.86 -10.68
CA GLY A 54 27.01 6.18 -10.83
C GLY A 54 27.35 6.31 -12.30
N GLU A 55 28.02 7.39 -12.67
CA GLU A 55 28.41 7.70 -14.04
C GLU A 55 29.91 7.96 -14.10
N TRP A 56 30.55 7.48 -15.16
CA TRP A 56 31.96 7.73 -15.49
C TRP A 56 32.03 8.41 -16.84
N ARG A 57 32.93 9.38 -17.00
CA ARG A 57 33.21 9.98 -18.29
C ARG A 57 34.35 9.20 -18.96
N LEU A 58 34.10 8.65 -20.14
CA LEU A 58 35.16 8.05 -20.94
C LEU A 58 35.84 9.14 -21.76
N GLN A 59 37.15 9.35 -21.55
CA GLN A 59 37.97 10.28 -22.31
C GLN A 59 39.30 9.62 -22.66
N ASP A 60 39.65 9.63 -23.95
CA ASP A 60 40.89 9.06 -24.49
C ASP A 60 41.18 7.61 -24.07
N GLY A 61 40.13 6.77 -24.04
CA GLY A 61 40.24 5.37 -23.65
C GLY A 61 40.39 5.12 -22.15
N SER A 62 40.34 6.18 -21.33
CA SER A 62 40.40 6.10 -19.86
C SER A 62 39.08 6.54 -19.22
N PHE A 63 38.71 5.87 -18.13
CA PHE A 63 37.56 6.27 -17.31
C PHE A 63 38.00 7.36 -16.32
N ASN A 64 37.44 8.57 -16.46
CA ASN A 64 37.69 9.72 -15.61
C ASN A 64 36.38 10.26 -15.02
N ASP A 65 36.48 11.21 -14.08
CA ASP A 65 35.36 11.99 -13.52
C ASP A 65 34.16 11.16 -13.03
N TYR A 66 34.37 10.32 -12.01
CA TYR A 66 33.26 9.60 -11.39
C TYR A 66 32.25 10.54 -10.72
N GLN A 67 30.96 10.35 -11.01
CA GLN A 67 29.86 11.02 -10.31
C GLN A 67 28.87 9.99 -9.79
N GLY A 68 28.70 9.94 -8.47
CA GLY A 68 27.74 9.08 -7.80
C GLY A 68 26.63 9.89 -7.12
N ASN A 69 25.40 9.42 -7.22
CA ASN A 69 24.23 9.98 -6.53
C ASN A 69 23.40 8.86 -5.90
N ILE A 70 23.03 9.03 -4.62
CA ILE A 70 22.07 8.17 -3.94
C ILE A 70 20.86 9.01 -3.53
N PHE A 71 19.66 8.51 -3.80
CA PHE A 71 18.43 9.20 -3.42
C PHE A 71 17.25 8.24 -3.27
N THR A 72 16.25 8.65 -2.50
CA THR A 72 14.95 7.97 -2.42
C THR A 72 14.16 8.28 -3.70
N ARG A 73 14.06 7.30 -4.60
CA ARG A 73 13.34 7.44 -5.86
C ARG A 73 11.84 7.40 -5.65
N ARG A 74 11.34 6.50 -4.79
CA ARG A 74 9.90 6.39 -4.49
C ARG A 74 9.64 6.21 -3.01
N SER A 75 8.71 6.99 -2.48
CA SER A 75 8.16 6.82 -1.13
C SER A 75 6.67 7.10 -1.24
N ARG A 76 5.85 6.05 -1.13
CA ARG A 76 4.41 6.16 -1.39
C ARG A 76 3.57 5.43 -0.37
N ILE A 77 2.47 6.05 0.04
CA ILE A 77 1.40 5.38 0.77
C ILE A 77 0.30 5.07 -0.22
N LYS A 78 -0.10 3.80 -0.31
CA LYS A 78 -1.18 3.33 -1.17
C LYS A 78 -2.25 2.67 -0.32
N ILE A 79 -3.46 3.20 -0.41
CA ILE A 79 -4.66 2.66 0.21
C ILE A 79 -5.60 2.29 -0.93
N ASP A 80 -5.92 1.00 -1.06
CA ASP A 80 -6.85 0.51 -2.07
C ASP A 80 -7.83 -0.48 -1.47
N GLY A 81 -9.01 -0.59 -2.07
CA GLY A 81 -10.07 -1.41 -1.50
C GLY A 81 -11.36 -1.39 -2.27
N TRP A 82 -12.36 -2.02 -1.68
CA TRP A 82 -13.76 -1.93 -2.10
C TRP A 82 -14.67 -1.89 -0.89
N ALA A 83 -15.82 -1.25 -1.06
CA ALA A 83 -16.84 -1.07 -0.02
C ALA A 83 -18.19 -1.50 -0.56
N VAL A 84 -19.04 -2.06 0.30
CA VAL A 84 -20.36 -2.67 -0.01
C VAL A 84 -20.25 -3.92 -0.91
N SER A 85 -19.51 -3.86 -2.00
CA SER A 85 -19.25 -4.99 -2.89
C SER A 85 -17.97 -4.75 -3.72
N PRO A 86 -17.38 -5.80 -4.32
CA PRO A 86 -16.26 -5.66 -5.25
C PRO A 86 -16.50 -4.77 -6.48
N LYS A 87 -17.77 -4.37 -6.71
CA LYS A 87 -18.17 -3.44 -7.78
C LYS A 87 -17.92 -1.98 -7.43
N LEU A 88 -17.70 -1.61 -6.16
CA LEU A 88 -17.39 -0.24 -5.76
C LEU A 88 -15.96 -0.22 -5.18
N LYS A 89 -14.98 0.12 -6.02
CA LYS A 89 -13.57 0.18 -5.64
C LYS A 89 -13.15 1.61 -5.39
N TYR A 90 -12.20 1.79 -4.48
CA TYR A 90 -11.54 3.06 -4.26
C TYR A 90 -10.02 2.85 -4.26
N LYS A 91 -9.30 3.92 -4.60
CA LYS A 91 -7.85 3.97 -4.51
C LYS A 91 -7.44 5.38 -4.09
N PHE A 92 -6.45 5.44 -3.22
CA PHE A 92 -5.79 6.65 -2.79
C PHE A 92 -4.28 6.37 -2.69
N GLU A 93 -3.47 7.10 -3.46
CA GLU A 93 -2.02 6.95 -3.54
C GLU A 93 -1.36 8.32 -3.33
N LEU A 94 -0.55 8.42 -2.28
CA LEU A 94 0.22 9.62 -1.94
C LEU A 94 1.70 9.43 -2.21
N ALA A 95 2.32 10.42 -2.83
CA ALA A 95 3.76 10.61 -2.97
C ALA A 95 4.33 11.36 -1.76
N LEU A 96 5.45 10.87 -1.23
CA LEU A 96 6.15 11.46 -0.08
C LEU A 96 7.60 11.85 -0.40
N SER A 97 8.16 11.44 -1.54
CA SER A 97 9.51 11.84 -1.95
C SER A 97 9.46 12.97 -2.97
N ASN A 98 10.41 13.90 -2.91
CA ASN A 98 10.51 15.00 -3.89
C ASN A 98 10.55 14.51 -5.35
N ARG A 99 11.12 13.32 -5.61
CA ARG A 99 11.13 12.71 -6.94
C ARG A 99 9.77 12.17 -7.37
N ASP A 100 8.94 11.68 -6.45
CA ASP A 100 7.56 11.29 -6.77
C ASP A 100 6.66 12.53 -6.95
N LEU A 101 6.96 13.64 -6.27
CA LEU A 101 6.21 14.91 -6.37
C LEU A 101 6.53 15.71 -7.63
N ASN A 102 7.65 15.43 -8.30
CA ASN A 102 8.16 16.27 -9.38
C ASN A 102 7.31 16.11 -10.65
N GLY A 103 6.53 17.14 -11.01
CA GLY A 103 5.62 17.15 -12.16
C GLY A 103 6.26 17.36 -13.53
N GLY A 104 7.59 17.43 -13.62
CA GLY A 104 8.32 17.67 -14.87
C GLY A 104 9.77 18.12 -14.65
N GLN A 105 10.50 18.45 -15.72
CA GLN A 105 11.87 18.99 -15.64
C GLN A 105 11.90 20.53 -15.64
N GLY A 106 10.76 21.20 -15.89
CA GLY A 106 10.67 22.66 -15.95
C GLY A 106 10.72 23.31 -14.56
N PRO A 107 11.37 24.49 -14.40
CA PRO A 107 11.40 25.25 -13.15
C PRO A 107 10.03 25.50 -12.53
N GLU A 108 9.00 25.65 -13.37
CA GLU A 108 7.62 25.96 -13.03
C GLU A 108 6.92 24.79 -12.31
N PHE A 109 7.40 23.56 -12.51
CA PHE A 109 6.83 22.34 -11.94
C PHE A 109 7.59 21.83 -10.70
N ARG A 110 8.71 22.48 -10.33
CA ARG A 110 9.56 22.08 -9.20
C ARG A 110 9.06 22.58 -7.85
N SER A 111 8.05 23.45 -7.82
CA SER A 111 7.58 24.12 -6.59
C SER A 111 6.14 23.79 -6.19
N THR A 112 5.45 22.89 -6.89
CA THR A 112 4.09 22.46 -6.51
C THR A 112 4.11 21.00 -6.09
N ALA A 113 3.68 20.73 -4.86
CA ALA A 113 3.67 19.39 -4.30
C ALA A 113 2.50 18.57 -4.90
N ASN A 114 2.75 17.85 -5.99
CA ASN A 114 1.80 16.86 -6.54
C ASN A 114 1.77 15.61 -5.65
N MET A 115 1.24 15.76 -4.44
CA MET A 115 1.22 14.71 -3.43
C MET A 115 0.24 13.60 -3.76
N VAL A 116 -0.89 13.91 -4.40
CA VAL A 116 -1.88 12.91 -4.79
C VAL A 116 -1.50 12.38 -6.16
N LEU A 117 -1.02 11.13 -6.20
CA LEU A 117 -0.68 10.45 -7.46
C LEU A 117 -1.89 9.78 -8.11
N ASP A 118 -2.81 9.30 -7.28
CA ASP A 118 -4.02 8.64 -7.73
C ASP A 118 -5.08 8.69 -6.63
N ALA A 119 -6.25 9.23 -6.92
CA ALA A 119 -7.37 9.25 -5.98
C ALA A 119 -8.64 9.08 -6.77
N TYR A 120 -9.29 7.91 -6.67
CA TYR A 120 -10.56 7.71 -7.36
C TYR A 120 -11.50 6.79 -6.59
N VAL A 121 -12.77 6.91 -6.96
CA VAL A 121 -13.82 5.92 -6.71
C VAL A 121 -14.33 5.42 -8.06
N ARG A 122 -14.43 4.09 -8.20
CA ARG A 122 -14.88 3.43 -9.42
C ARG A 122 -16.02 2.47 -9.12
N TYR A 123 -17.13 2.62 -9.83
CA TYR A 123 -18.32 1.79 -9.70
C TYR A 123 -18.67 1.06 -10.99
N TRP A 124 -18.75 -0.27 -10.95
CA TRP A 124 -19.23 -1.12 -12.05
C TRP A 124 -20.74 -1.36 -11.94
N PHE A 125 -21.53 -0.62 -12.73
CA PHE A 125 -22.98 -0.78 -12.78
C PHE A 125 -23.43 -1.89 -13.76
N HIS A 126 -22.60 -2.21 -14.76
CA HIS A 126 -22.82 -3.32 -15.69
C HIS A 126 -21.50 -4.03 -16.02
N LYS A 127 -21.53 -5.27 -16.53
CA LYS A 127 -20.35 -6.14 -16.73
C LYS A 127 -19.15 -5.42 -17.36
N ASN A 128 -19.42 -4.57 -18.36
CA ASN A 128 -18.40 -3.86 -19.13
C ASN A 128 -18.43 -2.34 -18.95
N PHE A 129 -19.32 -1.81 -18.10
CA PHE A 129 -19.46 -0.37 -17.91
C PHE A 129 -19.17 0.00 -16.45
N ALA A 130 -18.31 1.00 -16.29
CA ALA A 130 -17.98 1.58 -15.01
C ALA A 130 -17.94 3.10 -15.11
N ILE A 131 -18.33 3.76 -14.02
CA ILE A 131 -18.10 5.19 -13.82
C ILE A 131 -16.93 5.31 -12.85
N GLN A 132 -15.96 6.16 -13.17
CA GLN A 132 -14.88 6.55 -12.27
C GLN A 132 -14.91 8.05 -12.07
N PHE A 133 -14.71 8.47 -10.82
CA PHE A 133 -14.57 9.86 -10.43
C PHE A 133 -13.33 10.02 -9.56
N GLY A 134 -12.56 11.08 -9.83
CA GLY A 134 -11.32 11.42 -9.11
C GLY A 134 -10.16 11.76 -10.04
#